data_AF-A0A6J0DL30-F1
#
_entry.id   AF-A0A6J0DL30-F1
#
_cell.length_a   1.000
_cell.length_b   1.000
_cell.length_c   1.000
_cell.angle_alpha   90.00
_cell.angle_beta   90.00
_cell.angle_gamma   90.00
#
_symmetry.space_group_name_H-M   'P 1'
#
loop_
_entity.id
_entity.type
_entity.pdbx_description
1 polymer ?
#
loop_
_entity_poly.entity_id
_entity_poly.type
_entity_poly.pdbx_seq_one_letter_code
_entity_poly.pdbx_strand_id
1 'polypeptide(L)'
;MKEIGLFPESLGYESVDYYPSLLKNMVLSLVSELRESHLNGLNIQRWMAPERMMSLSQVCVPLVTLPDFEPLVEALLTYHGHESQEVLSPEFFEAVNEAFLSKKIILPTCSVVSLWFRHLPSLEKSTLHLFEKLFSSKRNCLREMECCIKESLLPQAACHPAIFRIVDEMFRFVLLETDGAPEVLAALQVFMSCLTEALEKENKQTKFSLKTYFPYGAPSLTAVLAQRPEAIPQRHRLQPLLHISQLLREAVEDHTHGSQQGPFESWFLFVHFGGWVDLAVEQLLRKEAEPPAGLLWLLVFYYSPQDGSQRRVQSMVELKVLLNRLLMLLRSDPLSAIDLQKAAESPSTDPRPPVCGQLARRLLLSLLLWTPECHAIAWEAVTHMAHTDAVTHEILGFLDQTLYRSDHLCVEASRKLAGELLQEL
;
A
#
# COMPACT_ATOMS: atom_id res chain seq x y z
N MET A 1 59.95 -7.62 9.28
CA MET A 1 58.75 -8.48 9.25
C MET A 1 58.71 -9.58 10.32
N LYS A 2 59.73 -9.79 11.17
CA LYS A 2 59.69 -10.85 12.22
C LYS A 2 59.24 -10.39 13.62
N GLU A 3 59.09 -9.09 13.87
CA GLU A 3 58.77 -8.58 15.22
C GLU A 3 57.26 -8.42 15.50
N ILE A 4 56.41 -8.40 14.48
CA ILE A 4 54.95 -8.24 14.67
C ILE A 4 54.29 -9.54 15.14
N GLY A 5 54.92 -10.70 14.94
CA GLY A 5 54.39 -12.02 15.34
C GLY A 5 54.51 -12.34 16.84
N LEU A 6 55.38 -11.65 17.58
CA LEU A 6 55.64 -11.93 19.01
C LEU A 6 54.73 -11.14 19.97
N PHE A 7 54.08 -10.09 19.46
CA PHE A 7 53.19 -9.25 20.27
C PHE A 7 51.83 -9.94 20.59
N PRO A 8 51.18 -10.66 19.66
CA PRO A 8 49.94 -11.40 19.94
C PRO A 8 50.13 -12.53 20.96
N GLU A 9 51.23 -13.29 20.83
CA GLU A 9 51.53 -14.45 21.67
C GLU A 9 51.77 -14.07 23.15
N SER A 10 52.33 -12.88 23.41
CA SER A 10 52.55 -12.38 24.78
C SER A 10 51.28 -11.88 25.48
N LEU A 11 50.21 -11.64 24.73
CA LEU A 11 48.88 -11.27 25.23
C LEU A 11 47.92 -12.47 25.32
N GLY A 12 48.39 -13.69 25.02
CA GLY A 12 47.58 -14.91 25.07
C GLY A 12 46.64 -15.12 23.87
N TYR A 13 46.84 -14.38 22.77
CA TYR A 13 46.11 -14.58 21.53
C TYR A 13 46.93 -15.43 20.55
N GLU A 14 46.31 -16.46 19.97
CA GLU A 14 46.89 -17.11 18.78
C GLU A 14 46.90 -16.09 17.64
N SER A 15 47.96 -16.08 16.81
CA SER A 15 48.18 -15.10 15.72
C SER A 15 46.98 -14.97 14.75
N VAL A 16 46.10 -15.98 14.70
CA VAL A 16 44.91 -16.04 13.85
C VAL A 16 43.74 -15.23 14.45
N ASP A 17 43.66 -15.10 15.78
CA ASP A 17 42.55 -14.45 16.49
C ASP A 17 42.81 -12.97 16.82
N TYR A 18 44.05 -12.52 16.70
CA TYR A 18 44.46 -11.15 17.04
C TYR A 18 43.85 -10.10 16.11
N TYR A 19 43.90 -10.32 14.79
CA TYR A 19 43.40 -9.34 13.82
C TYR A 19 41.87 -9.17 13.85
N PRO A 20 41.05 -10.24 13.92
CA PRO A 20 39.61 -10.11 14.11
C PRO A 20 39.25 -9.42 15.43
N SER A 21 39.94 -9.76 16.52
CA SER A 21 39.71 -9.15 17.84
C SER A 21 40.08 -7.65 17.85
N LEU A 22 41.19 -7.29 17.21
CA LEU A 22 41.61 -5.90 17.05
C LEU A 22 40.59 -5.10 16.23
N LEU A 23 40.14 -5.66 15.11
CA LEU A 23 39.12 -5.05 14.26
C LEU A 23 37.83 -4.78 15.02
N LYS A 24 37.33 -5.78 15.76
CA LYS A 24 36.15 -5.66 16.60
C LYS A 24 36.31 -4.57 17.66
N ASN A 25 37.46 -4.49 18.32
CA ASN A 25 37.75 -3.46 19.31
C ASN A 25 37.80 -2.05 18.68
N MET A 26 38.38 -1.93 17.48
CA MET A 26 38.40 -0.66 16.74
C MET A 26 36.98 -0.21 16.37
N VAL A 27 36.15 -1.11 15.85
CA VAL A 27 34.74 -0.84 15.53
C VAL A 27 33.99 -0.39 16.78
N LEU A 28 34.11 -1.14 17.88
CA LEU A 28 33.44 -0.81 19.14
C LEU A 28 33.88 0.56 19.69
N SER A 29 35.17 0.90 19.57
CA SER A 29 35.69 2.21 19.97
C SER A 29 35.13 3.35 19.12
N LEU A 30 34.94 3.16 17.82
CA LEU A 30 34.31 4.16 16.95
C LEU A 30 32.82 4.29 17.25
N VAL A 31 32.13 3.18 17.49
CA VAL A 31 30.73 3.17 17.89
C VAL A 31 30.53 3.88 19.23
N SER A 32 31.41 3.67 20.20
CA SER A 32 31.33 4.40 21.48
C SER A 32 31.58 5.90 21.28
N GLU A 33 32.54 6.30 20.45
CA GLU A 33 32.80 7.72 20.13
C GLU A 33 31.57 8.39 19.49
N LEU A 34 30.87 7.67 18.60
CA LEU A 34 29.62 8.14 17.96
C LEU A 34 28.43 8.19 18.93
N ARG A 35 28.32 7.24 19.88
CA ARG A 35 27.19 7.16 20.82
C ARG A 35 27.36 8.07 22.04
N GLU A 36 28.59 8.28 22.51
CA GLU A 36 28.88 9.17 23.64
C GLU A 36 28.54 10.63 23.33
N SER A 37 28.58 11.06 22.07
CA SER A 37 28.06 12.38 21.67
C SER A 37 26.55 12.56 21.89
N HIS A 38 25.77 11.47 22.01
CA HIS A 38 24.31 11.54 22.16
C HIS A 38 23.81 11.46 23.62
N LEU A 39 24.59 10.92 24.57
CA LEU A 39 24.11 10.63 25.93
C LEU A 39 24.30 11.78 26.93
N ASN A 40 25.22 12.70 26.67
CA ASN A 40 25.55 13.79 27.59
C ASN A 40 24.92 15.11 27.14
N GLY A 41 23.63 15.30 27.45
CA GLY A 41 22.88 16.55 27.24
C GLY A 41 23.39 17.77 28.02
N LEU A 42 24.62 17.73 28.54
CA LEU A 42 25.30 18.83 29.21
C LEU A 42 26.63 19.10 28.49
N ASN A 43 26.66 20.26 27.83
CA ASN A 43 27.75 20.96 27.18
C ASN A 43 29.20 20.54 27.54
N ILE A 44 29.99 20.38 26.46
CA ILE A 44 31.47 20.30 26.35
C ILE A 44 32.07 18.87 26.41
N GLN A 45 31.85 18.06 25.37
CA GLN A 45 32.75 16.96 24.98
C GLN A 45 32.75 16.82 23.45
N ARG A 46 33.92 16.56 22.86
CA ARG A 46 34.25 16.66 21.41
C ARG A 46 33.33 15.80 20.52
N TRP A 47 32.44 16.45 19.78
CA TRP A 47 31.75 15.83 18.65
C TRP A 47 32.77 15.64 17.52
N MET A 48 32.63 14.58 16.72
CA MET A 48 33.45 14.45 15.53
C MET A 48 33.15 15.60 14.56
N ALA A 49 34.20 16.24 14.05
CA ALA A 49 34.07 17.29 13.06
C ALA A 49 33.37 16.74 11.79
N PRO A 50 32.53 17.53 11.12
CA PRO A 50 31.83 17.12 9.91
C PRO A 50 32.72 16.47 8.86
N GLU A 51 33.93 17.00 8.64
CA GLU A 51 34.89 16.46 7.67
C GLU A 51 35.41 15.08 8.05
N ARG A 52 35.55 14.82 9.37
CA ARG A 52 35.98 13.52 9.89
C ARG A 52 34.87 12.48 9.74
N MET A 53 33.62 12.88 9.92
CA MET A 53 32.45 12.03 9.72
C MET A 53 32.25 11.69 8.23
N MET A 54 32.38 12.69 7.36
CA MET A 54 32.37 12.51 5.91
C MET A 54 33.45 11.51 5.49
N SER A 55 34.69 11.71 5.93
CA SER A 55 35.82 10.82 5.63
C SER A 55 35.60 9.40 6.17
N LEU A 56 35.07 9.27 7.39
CA LEU A 56 34.77 7.97 7.99
C LEU A 56 33.71 7.21 7.17
N SER A 57 32.64 7.91 6.75
CA SER A 57 31.59 7.32 5.92
C SER A 57 32.12 6.81 4.58
N GLN A 58 33.01 7.58 3.93
CA GLN A 58 33.66 7.19 2.66
C GLN A 58 34.53 5.95 2.82
N VAL A 59 35.31 5.86 3.91
CA VAL A 59 36.13 4.67 4.22
C VAL A 59 35.26 3.44 4.48
N CYS A 60 34.05 3.63 5.01
CA CYS A 60 33.13 2.52 5.28
C CYS A 60 32.43 1.96 4.04
N VAL A 61 32.37 2.69 2.91
CA VAL A 61 31.69 2.26 1.66
C VAL A 61 32.03 0.81 1.24
N PRO A 62 33.30 0.40 1.09
CA PRO A 62 33.63 -0.97 0.71
C PRO A 62 33.44 -1.99 1.83
N LEU A 63 33.15 -1.55 3.07
CA LEU A 63 33.10 -2.38 4.27
C LEU A 63 31.66 -2.66 4.74
N VAL A 64 30.65 -2.01 4.13
CA VAL A 64 29.25 -2.07 4.58
C VAL A 64 28.66 -3.49 4.66
N THR A 65 29.15 -4.43 3.85
CA THR A 65 28.66 -5.83 3.85
C THR A 65 29.40 -6.73 4.83
N LEU A 66 30.42 -6.23 5.54
CA LEU A 66 31.18 -7.04 6.50
C LEU A 66 30.44 -7.09 7.85
N PRO A 67 30.15 -8.28 8.40
CA PRO A 67 29.41 -8.40 9.66
C PRO A 67 30.06 -7.65 10.83
N ASP A 68 31.40 -7.62 10.89
CA ASP A 68 32.15 -6.91 11.93
C ASP A 68 31.92 -5.39 11.90
N PHE A 69 31.50 -4.83 10.76
CA PHE A 69 31.24 -3.39 10.57
C PHE A 69 29.77 -3.01 10.72
N GLU A 70 28.85 -3.97 10.79
CA GLU A 70 27.40 -3.70 10.94
C GLU A 70 27.09 -2.74 12.10
N PRO A 71 27.70 -2.87 13.31
CA PRO A 71 27.45 -1.91 14.40
C PRO A 71 27.91 -0.48 14.09
N LEU A 72 28.97 -0.32 13.30
CA LEU A 72 29.45 1.00 12.86
C LEU A 72 28.53 1.61 11.81
N VAL A 73 28.05 0.80 10.86
CA VAL A 73 27.03 1.25 9.88
C VAL A 73 25.78 1.73 10.60
N GLU A 74 25.29 0.96 11.58
CA GLU A 74 24.15 1.35 12.41
C GLU A 74 24.41 2.68 13.15
N ALA A 75 25.57 2.82 13.79
CA ALA A 75 25.94 4.03 14.52
C ALA A 75 26.05 5.26 13.60
N LEU A 76 26.59 5.11 12.39
CA LEU A 76 26.66 6.20 11.41
C LEU A 76 25.25 6.62 10.95
N LEU A 77 24.38 5.67 10.60
CA LEU A 77 23.02 5.97 10.16
C LEU A 77 22.19 6.68 11.23
N THR A 78 22.37 6.31 12.51
CA THR A 78 21.66 6.90 13.65
C THR A 78 22.31 8.17 14.20
N TYR A 79 23.49 8.54 13.68
CA TYR A 79 24.16 9.77 14.06
C TYR A 79 23.45 10.99 13.47
N HIS A 80 22.93 11.85 14.36
CA HIS A 80 22.34 13.14 14.03
C HIS A 80 23.25 14.25 14.58
N GLY A 81 23.97 14.94 13.70
CA GLY A 81 24.78 16.11 14.06
C GLY A 81 23.91 17.31 14.50
N HIS A 82 24.56 18.38 14.95
CA HIS A 82 23.88 19.65 15.26
C HIS A 82 23.60 20.53 14.03
N GLU A 83 24.29 20.26 12.92
CA GLU A 83 24.20 21.08 11.71
C GLU A 83 23.01 20.67 10.85
N SER A 84 22.41 21.65 10.14
CA SER A 84 21.31 21.40 9.21
C SER A 84 21.73 20.67 7.93
N GLN A 85 23.04 20.47 7.73
CA GLN A 85 23.60 19.81 6.55
C GLN A 85 23.94 18.36 6.83
N GLU A 86 23.78 17.54 5.79
CA GLU A 86 24.14 16.13 5.83
C GLU A 86 25.67 15.98 5.95
N VAL A 87 26.10 15.13 6.88
CA VAL A 87 27.48 14.97 7.32
C VAL A 87 28.10 13.68 6.76
N LEU A 88 27.28 12.72 6.35
CA LEU A 88 27.70 11.49 5.70
C LEU A 88 27.76 11.66 4.18
N SER A 89 28.62 10.86 3.55
CA SER A 89 28.75 10.84 2.10
C SER A 89 27.53 10.20 1.42
N PRO A 90 27.08 10.71 0.26
CA PRO A 90 26.00 10.08 -0.50
C PRO A 90 26.38 8.65 -0.94
N GLU A 91 27.66 8.41 -1.29
CA GLU A 91 28.15 7.08 -1.69
C GLU A 91 27.99 6.04 -0.56
N PHE A 92 28.10 6.46 0.70
CA PHE A 92 27.83 5.60 1.85
C PHE A 92 26.35 5.22 1.93
N PHE A 93 25.43 6.18 1.80
CA PHE A 93 24.00 5.88 1.82
C PHE A 93 23.58 4.97 0.67
N GLU A 94 24.11 5.19 -0.53
CA GLU A 94 23.87 4.33 -1.68
C GLU A 94 24.38 2.91 -1.42
N ALA A 95 25.62 2.75 -0.98
CA ALA A 95 26.22 1.44 -0.72
C ALA A 95 25.47 0.65 0.36
N VAL A 96 25.05 1.33 1.43
CA VAL A 96 24.22 0.73 2.50
C VAL A 96 22.86 0.31 1.95
N ASN A 97 22.21 1.17 1.16
CA ASN A 97 20.91 0.86 0.56
C ASN A 97 21.00 -0.35 -0.37
N GLU A 98 22.03 -0.43 -1.23
CA GLU A 98 22.26 -1.59 -2.09
C GLU A 98 22.48 -2.87 -1.30
N ALA A 99 23.31 -2.81 -0.26
CA ALA A 99 23.57 -3.94 0.62
C ALA A 99 22.27 -4.41 1.30
N PHE A 100 21.43 -3.47 1.76
CA PHE A 100 20.15 -3.75 2.39
C PHE A 100 19.16 -4.40 1.41
N LEU A 101 18.96 -3.80 0.23
CA LEU A 101 18.04 -4.32 -0.80
C LEU A 101 18.47 -5.71 -1.32
N SER A 102 19.78 -5.97 -1.32
CA SER A 102 20.39 -7.26 -1.67
C SER A 102 20.43 -8.27 -0.52
N LYS A 103 19.87 -7.94 0.66
CA LYS A 103 19.89 -8.77 1.88
C LYS A 103 21.32 -9.16 2.33
N LYS A 104 22.33 -8.34 2.03
CA LYS A 104 23.75 -8.53 2.42
C LYS A 104 24.09 -7.94 3.80
N ILE A 105 23.21 -7.09 4.33
CA ILE A 105 23.28 -6.53 5.67
C ILE A 105 21.88 -6.61 6.28
N ILE A 106 21.80 -6.84 7.59
CA ILE A 106 20.55 -6.78 8.35
C ILE A 106 20.63 -5.52 9.20
N LEU A 107 19.67 -4.62 9.04
CA LEU A 107 19.64 -3.35 9.77
C LEU A 107 18.38 -3.27 10.64
N PRO A 108 18.47 -2.70 11.86
CA PRO A 108 17.30 -2.34 12.63
C PRO A 108 16.41 -1.35 11.88
N THR A 109 15.09 -1.40 12.11
CA THR A 109 14.12 -0.50 11.46
C THR A 109 14.50 0.97 11.61
N CYS A 110 14.91 1.42 12.80
CA CYS A 110 15.29 2.81 13.03
C CYS A 110 16.45 3.29 12.13
N SER A 111 17.41 2.42 11.84
CA SER A 111 18.55 2.74 10.97
C SER A 111 18.12 2.89 9.51
N VAL A 112 17.21 2.02 9.05
CA VAL A 112 16.63 2.09 7.71
C VAL A 112 15.74 3.34 7.55
N VAL A 113 14.93 3.66 8.56
CA VAL A 113 14.16 4.91 8.58
C VAL A 113 15.08 6.13 8.52
N SER A 114 16.17 6.14 9.29
CA SER A 114 17.14 7.25 9.25
C SER A 114 17.82 7.39 7.89
N LEU A 115 18.22 6.27 7.26
CA LEU A 115 18.76 6.23 5.90
C LEU A 115 17.82 6.94 4.91
N TRP A 116 16.55 6.52 4.86
CA TRP A 116 15.58 7.06 3.90
C TRP A 116 15.11 8.47 4.23
N PHE A 117 15.10 8.86 5.51
CA PHE A 117 14.80 10.22 5.92
C PHE A 117 15.88 11.21 5.46
N ARG A 118 17.15 10.77 5.45
CA ARG A 118 18.31 11.60 5.14
C ARG A 118 18.70 11.58 3.66
N HIS A 119 18.40 10.47 2.96
CA HIS A 119 18.82 10.28 1.57
C HIS A 119 17.63 9.87 0.68
N LEU A 120 17.02 10.85 0.02
CA LEU A 120 15.89 10.67 -0.90
C LEU A 120 16.16 9.63 -2.00
N PRO A 121 17.32 9.63 -2.70
CA PRO A 121 17.57 8.63 -3.76
C PRO A 121 17.52 7.19 -3.25
N SER A 122 17.93 6.95 -2.00
CA SER A 122 17.84 5.60 -1.39
C SER A 122 16.39 5.19 -1.12
N LEU A 123 15.53 6.14 -0.71
CA LEU A 123 14.10 5.89 -0.54
C LEU A 123 13.43 5.58 -1.88
N GLU A 124 13.66 6.43 -2.89
CA GLU A 124 13.11 6.25 -4.24
C GLU A 124 13.53 4.88 -4.81
N LYS A 125 14.81 4.54 -4.70
CA LYS A 125 15.31 3.24 -5.17
C LYS A 125 14.70 2.06 -4.41
N SER A 126 14.47 2.20 -3.11
CA SER A 126 13.82 1.16 -2.31
C SER A 126 12.35 0.97 -2.70
N THR A 127 11.64 2.05 -2.99
CA THR A 127 10.25 2.01 -3.49
C THR A 127 10.17 1.43 -4.89
N LEU A 128 11.09 1.77 -5.79
CA LEU A 128 11.19 1.15 -7.12
C LEU A 128 11.47 -0.36 -7.02
N HIS A 129 12.39 -0.77 -6.15
CA HIS A 129 12.66 -2.20 -5.89
C HIS A 129 11.43 -2.94 -5.37
N LEU A 130 10.61 -2.28 -4.54
CA LEU A 130 9.32 -2.84 -4.13
C LEU A 130 8.38 -3.01 -5.33
N PHE A 131 8.24 -2.00 -6.20
CA PHE A 131 7.41 -2.08 -7.40
C PHE A 131 7.87 -3.18 -8.35
N GLU A 132 9.17 -3.30 -8.60
CA GLU A 132 9.74 -4.39 -9.41
C GLU A 132 9.36 -5.76 -8.83
N LYS A 133 9.43 -5.93 -7.50
CA LYS A 133 8.99 -7.18 -6.85
C LYS A 133 7.49 -7.42 -6.97
N LEU A 134 6.67 -6.39 -6.75
CA LEU A 134 5.21 -6.51 -6.77
C LEU A 134 4.66 -6.79 -8.18
N PHE A 135 5.28 -6.21 -9.21
CA PHE A 135 4.76 -6.25 -10.58
C PHE A 135 5.54 -7.19 -11.52
N SER A 136 6.58 -7.88 -11.02
CA SER A 136 7.28 -8.93 -11.78
C SER A 136 6.56 -10.28 -11.79
N SER A 137 5.67 -10.53 -10.83
CA SER A 137 4.89 -11.76 -10.78
C SER A 137 3.78 -11.75 -11.83
N LYS A 138 3.59 -12.87 -12.51
CA LYS A 138 2.45 -13.08 -13.42
C LYS A 138 1.13 -13.34 -12.68
N ARG A 139 1.19 -13.67 -11.39
CA ARG A 139 0.04 -13.95 -10.55
C ARG A 139 0.16 -13.11 -9.29
N ASN A 140 -0.79 -12.20 -9.09
CA ASN A 140 -0.72 -11.19 -8.05
C ASN A 140 -1.65 -11.56 -6.89
N CYS A 141 -1.19 -12.45 -6.01
CA CYS A 141 -1.91 -12.74 -4.78
C CYS A 141 -1.70 -11.61 -3.75
N LEU A 142 -2.79 -11.08 -3.18
CA LEU A 142 -2.69 -9.98 -2.19
C LEU A 142 -1.87 -10.35 -0.94
N ARG A 143 -1.87 -11.63 -0.54
CA ARG A 143 -1.05 -12.09 0.60
C ARG A 143 0.45 -12.04 0.29
N GLU A 144 0.83 -12.39 -0.93
CA GLU A 144 2.22 -12.28 -1.37
C GLU A 144 2.64 -10.81 -1.46
N MET A 145 1.76 -9.95 -2.01
CA MET A 145 1.97 -8.50 -2.01
C MET A 145 2.16 -7.96 -0.60
N GLU A 146 1.30 -8.36 0.35
CA GLU A 146 1.39 -7.97 1.75
C GLU A 146 2.72 -8.40 2.37
N CYS A 147 3.14 -9.65 2.17
CA CYS A 147 4.44 -10.13 2.62
C CYS A 147 5.59 -9.30 2.03
N CYS A 148 5.58 -9.06 0.71
CA CYS A 148 6.61 -8.24 0.05
C CYS A 148 6.64 -6.80 0.59
N ILE A 149 5.48 -6.19 0.81
CA ILE A 149 5.35 -4.85 1.37
C ILE A 149 5.86 -4.82 2.82
N LYS A 150 5.51 -5.80 3.65
CA LYS A 150 5.97 -5.89 5.05
C LYS A 150 7.48 -6.14 5.14
N GLU A 151 8.04 -6.98 4.28
CA GLU A 151 9.49 -7.22 4.19
C GLU A 151 10.27 -5.97 3.76
N SER A 152 9.65 -5.06 3.01
CA SER A 152 10.33 -3.87 2.51
C SER A 152 10.69 -2.86 3.59
N LEU A 153 10.10 -2.92 4.79
CA LEU A 153 10.16 -1.89 5.85
C LEU A 153 9.58 -0.51 5.50
N LEU A 154 9.08 -0.31 4.26
CA LEU A 154 8.48 0.96 3.84
C LEU A 154 7.23 1.34 4.67
N PRO A 155 6.31 0.42 5.04
CA PRO A 155 5.18 0.79 5.90
C PRO A 155 5.62 1.35 7.26
N GLN A 156 6.67 0.78 7.86
CA GLN A 156 7.21 1.22 9.14
C GLN A 156 7.90 2.58 9.01
N ALA A 157 8.64 2.81 7.92
CA ALA A 157 9.26 4.10 7.66
C ALA A 157 8.23 5.19 7.32
N ALA A 158 7.19 4.82 6.58
CA ALA A 158 6.09 5.69 6.20
C ALA A 158 5.19 6.08 7.37
N CYS A 159 5.37 5.52 8.58
CA CYS A 159 4.81 6.12 9.80
C CYS A 159 5.28 7.59 9.99
N HIS A 160 6.41 7.97 9.38
CA HIS A 160 6.79 9.37 9.25
C HIS A 160 6.13 10.00 8.00
N PRO A 161 5.31 11.06 8.12
CA PRO A 161 4.55 11.62 7.00
C PRO A 161 5.39 12.08 5.81
N ALA A 162 6.63 12.55 6.04
CA ALA A 162 7.53 12.94 4.95
C ALA A 162 7.90 11.75 4.04
N ILE A 163 8.17 10.58 4.64
CA ILE A 163 8.49 9.35 3.90
C ILE A 163 7.23 8.85 3.20
N PHE A 164 6.10 8.81 3.91
CA PHE A 164 4.81 8.44 3.32
C PHE A 164 4.53 9.21 2.05
N ARG A 165 4.65 10.55 2.08
CA ARG A 165 4.32 11.40 0.93
C ARG A 165 5.18 11.12 -0.29
N ILE A 166 6.44 10.72 -0.10
CA ILE A 166 7.32 10.36 -1.22
C ILE A 166 6.85 9.01 -1.81
N VAL A 167 6.61 8.02 -0.96
CA VAL A 167 6.10 6.71 -1.41
C VAL A 167 4.74 6.83 -2.10
N ASP A 168 3.84 7.65 -1.54
CA ASP A 168 2.52 7.96 -2.06
C ASP A 168 2.60 8.64 -3.44
N GLU A 169 3.49 9.63 -3.59
CA GLU A 169 3.74 10.28 -4.88
C GLU A 169 4.31 9.30 -5.92
N MET A 170 5.14 8.34 -5.51
CA MET A 170 5.61 7.29 -6.42
C MET A 170 4.50 6.35 -6.86
N PHE A 171 3.58 5.98 -5.97
CA PHE A 171 2.36 5.26 -6.36
C PHE A 171 1.50 6.08 -7.33
N ARG A 172 1.35 7.39 -7.07
CA ARG A 172 0.66 8.32 -7.96
C ARG A 172 1.26 8.31 -9.37
N PHE A 173 2.59 8.39 -9.49
CA PHE A 173 3.26 8.33 -10.79
C PHE A 173 3.00 7.00 -11.51
N VAL A 174 3.20 5.87 -10.84
CA VAL A 174 2.97 4.55 -11.46
C VAL A 174 1.50 4.38 -11.88
N LEU A 175 0.56 4.88 -11.08
CA LEU A 175 -0.86 4.82 -11.39
C LEU A 175 -1.23 5.65 -12.63
N LEU A 176 -0.63 6.83 -12.79
CA LEU A 176 -0.83 7.68 -13.96
C LEU A 176 -0.19 7.09 -15.22
N GLU A 177 1.03 6.55 -15.11
CA GLU A 177 1.75 5.90 -16.23
C GLU A 177 1.06 4.61 -16.71
N THR A 178 0.34 3.94 -15.81
CA THR A 178 -0.39 2.69 -16.12
C THR A 178 -1.87 2.88 -16.42
N ASP A 179 -2.33 4.13 -16.55
CA ASP A 179 -3.74 4.48 -16.75
C ASP A 179 -4.70 3.81 -15.75
N GLY A 180 -4.28 3.74 -14.48
CA GLY A 180 -5.11 3.19 -13.41
C GLY A 180 -5.10 1.66 -13.29
N ALA A 181 -3.99 0.99 -13.62
CA ALA A 181 -3.90 -0.47 -13.56
C ALA A 181 -4.35 -1.05 -12.20
N PRO A 182 -5.21 -2.10 -12.20
CA PRO A 182 -5.81 -2.63 -10.97
C PRO A 182 -4.78 -3.22 -10.00
N GLU A 183 -3.65 -3.72 -10.49
CA GLU A 183 -2.54 -4.26 -9.69
C GLU A 183 -1.89 -3.16 -8.86
N VAL A 184 -1.75 -1.96 -9.43
CA VAL A 184 -1.18 -0.79 -8.76
C VAL A 184 -2.14 -0.30 -7.68
N LEU A 185 -3.45 -0.24 -7.98
CA LEU A 185 -4.48 0.08 -6.99
C LEU A 185 -4.50 -0.93 -5.83
N ALA A 186 -4.38 -2.22 -6.14
CA ALA A 186 -4.30 -3.27 -5.13
C ALA A 186 -3.06 -3.11 -4.24
N ALA A 187 -1.88 -2.90 -4.85
CA ALA A 187 -0.64 -2.66 -4.12
C ALA A 187 -0.74 -1.42 -3.20
N LEU A 188 -1.33 -0.33 -3.68
CA LEU A 188 -1.57 0.88 -2.88
C LEU A 188 -2.48 0.59 -1.67
N GLN A 189 -3.57 -0.13 -1.87
CA GLN A 189 -4.50 -0.49 -0.79
C GLN A 189 -3.88 -1.44 0.24
N VAL A 190 -3.08 -2.42 -0.20
CA VAL A 190 -2.33 -3.30 0.69
C VAL A 190 -1.26 -2.52 1.46
N PHE A 191 -0.57 -1.59 0.80
CA PHE A 191 0.40 -0.70 1.44
C PHE A 191 -0.24 0.13 2.55
N MET A 192 -1.39 0.75 2.28
CA MET A 192 -2.15 1.51 3.27
C MET A 192 -2.63 0.65 4.44
N SER A 193 -3.02 -0.60 4.17
CA SER A 193 -3.41 -1.55 5.21
C SER A 193 -2.22 -1.87 6.12
N CYS A 194 -1.05 -2.16 5.53
CA CYS A 194 0.20 -2.41 6.26
C CYS A 194 0.66 -1.19 7.08
N LEU A 195 0.54 0.03 6.51
CA LEU A 195 0.86 1.28 7.20
C LEU A 195 -0.05 1.48 8.42
N THR A 196 -1.35 1.22 8.26
CA THR A 196 -2.31 1.33 9.36
C THR A 196 -1.96 0.37 10.49
N GLU A 197 -1.59 -0.88 10.18
CA GLU A 197 -1.09 -1.83 11.17
C GLU A 197 0.21 -1.36 11.84
N ALA A 198 1.14 -0.78 11.09
CA ALA A 198 2.39 -0.25 11.62
C ALA A 198 2.13 0.91 12.61
N LEU A 199 1.25 1.84 12.24
CA LEU A 199 0.82 2.96 13.09
C LEU A 199 0.13 2.52 14.39
N GLU A 200 -0.58 1.39 14.37
CA GLU A 200 -1.18 0.83 15.59
C GLU A 200 -0.14 0.21 16.52
N LYS A 201 0.88 -0.46 15.96
CA LYS A 201 1.97 -1.07 16.72
C LYS A 201 2.92 -0.04 17.32
N GLU A 202 3.05 1.13 16.69
CA GLU A 202 3.89 2.24 17.13
C GLU A 202 3.24 2.97 18.33
N ASN A 203 3.27 2.31 19.49
CA ASN A 203 2.60 2.72 20.72
C ASN A 203 3.28 3.93 21.43
N LYS A 204 4.14 4.72 20.76
CA LYS A 204 4.98 5.76 21.37
C LYS A 204 4.75 7.16 20.79
N GLN A 205 4.15 8.00 21.63
CA GLN A 205 4.24 9.47 21.76
C GLN A 205 3.86 10.42 20.60
N THR A 206 3.97 10.07 19.32
CA THR A 206 3.56 10.98 18.23
C THR A 206 2.70 10.29 17.18
N LYS A 207 1.39 10.21 17.45
CA LYS A 207 0.41 9.84 16.42
C LYS A 207 0.13 11.07 15.56
N PHE A 208 0.67 11.07 14.33
CA PHE A 208 0.28 12.07 13.34
C PHE A 208 -1.18 11.88 12.95
N SER A 209 -1.91 12.98 12.76
CA SER A 209 -3.26 12.92 12.21
C SER A 209 -3.23 12.45 10.76
N LEU A 210 -4.31 11.83 10.27
CA LEU A 210 -4.40 11.41 8.86
C LEU A 210 -4.20 12.58 7.87
N LYS A 211 -4.61 13.79 8.26
CA LYS A 211 -4.37 15.02 7.51
C LYS A 211 -2.89 15.30 7.23
N THR A 212 -1.98 14.86 8.10
CA THR A 212 -0.54 15.07 7.92
C THR A 212 0.01 14.20 6.78
N TYR A 213 -0.59 13.03 6.55
CA TYR A 213 -0.27 12.14 5.45
C TYR A 213 -0.87 12.65 4.13
N PHE A 214 -2.09 13.18 4.18
CA PHE A 214 -2.80 13.74 3.02
C PHE A 214 -3.03 15.25 3.18
N PRO A 215 -1.99 16.08 3.02
CA PRO A 215 -2.08 17.53 3.26
C PRO A 215 -3.02 18.25 2.28
N TYR A 216 -3.19 17.67 1.09
CA TYR A 216 -4.11 18.17 0.08
C TYR A 216 -5.54 17.63 0.30
N GLY A 217 -5.75 16.58 1.10
CA GLY A 217 -7.10 16.03 1.31
C GLY A 217 -8.03 17.00 2.04
N ALA A 218 -9.29 17.06 1.61
CA ALA A 218 -10.32 17.81 2.33
C ALA A 218 -10.43 17.29 3.78
N PRO A 219 -10.31 18.15 4.82
CA PRO A 219 -10.24 17.70 6.21
C PRO A 219 -11.44 16.85 6.66
N SER A 220 -12.65 17.22 6.24
CA SER A 220 -13.87 16.45 6.51
C SER A 220 -13.81 15.05 5.91
N LEU A 221 -13.37 14.93 4.65
CA LEU A 221 -13.26 13.65 3.96
C LEU A 221 -12.20 12.75 4.61
N THR A 222 -11.01 13.29 4.90
CA THR A 222 -9.95 12.52 5.59
C THR A 222 -10.41 12.01 6.96
N ALA A 223 -11.15 12.81 7.74
CA ALA A 223 -11.64 12.38 9.04
C ALA A 223 -12.63 11.19 8.96
N VAL A 224 -13.45 11.14 7.92
CA VAL A 224 -14.39 10.03 7.71
C VAL A 224 -13.67 8.78 7.20
N LEU A 225 -12.77 8.95 6.23
CA LEU A 225 -12.00 7.84 5.64
C LEU A 225 -11.05 7.16 6.63
N ALA A 226 -10.61 7.87 7.68
CA ALA A 226 -9.81 7.32 8.76
C ALA A 226 -10.50 6.20 9.57
N GLN A 227 -11.83 6.10 9.48
CA GLN A 227 -12.58 5.07 10.20
C GLN A 227 -12.44 3.72 9.48
N ARG A 228 -12.37 2.64 10.26
CA ARG A 228 -12.39 1.27 9.73
C ARG A 228 -13.81 0.87 9.33
N PRO A 229 -14.10 0.60 8.05
CA PRO A 229 -15.43 0.16 7.60
C PRO A 229 -15.96 -1.06 8.38
N GLU A 230 -15.07 -1.98 8.75
CA GLU A 230 -15.39 -3.23 9.42
C GLU A 230 -15.84 -3.03 10.87
N ALA A 231 -15.33 -1.97 11.53
CA ALA A 231 -15.69 -1.63 12.91
C ALA A 231 -17.10 -1.01 13.01
N ILE A 232 -17.72 -0.63 11.89
CA ILE A 232 -19.03 0.02 11.86
C ILE A 232 -20.13 -1.04 11.95
N PRO A 233 -21.02 -0.97 12.96
CA PRO A 233 -22.13 -1.91 13.10
C PRO A 233 -23.01 -1.93 11.85
N GLN A 234 -23.44 -3.12 11.43
CA GLN A 234 -24.13 -3.34 10.14
C GLN A 234 -25.27 -2.35 9.85
N ARG A 235 -26.12 -2.11 10.84
CA ARG A 235 -27.28 -1.19 10.79
C ARG A 235 -26.93 0.28 10.53
N HIS A 236 -25.66 0.69 10.70
CA HIS A 236 -25.22 2.08 10.53
C HIS A 236 -24.26 2.27 9.35
N ARG A 237 -23.95 1.23 8.58
CA ARG A 237 -22.97 1.27 7.48
C ARG A 237 -23.34 2.22 6.33
N LEU A 238 -24.64 2.43 6.08
CA LEU A 238 -25.11 3.26 4.98
C LEU A 238 -24.81 4.75 5.18
N GLN A 239 -24.97 5.28 6.38
CA GLN A 239 -24.87 6.72 6.64
C GLN A 239 -23.47 7.29 6.34
N PRO A 240 -22.37 6.66 6.81
CA PRO A 240 -21.01 7.08 6.45
C PRO A 240 -20.76 7.06 4.94
N LEU A 241 -21.26 6.04 4.21
CA LEU A 241 -21.09 5.95 2.76
C LEU A 241 -21.78 7.11 2.01
N LEU A 242 -23.00 7.48 2.43
CA LEU A 242 -23.71 8.61 1.86
C LEU A 242 -23.00 9.93 2.17
N HIS A 243 -22.44 10.06 3.37
CA HIS A 243 -21.66 11.22 3.75
C HIS A 243 -20.35 11.34 2.94
N ILE A 244 -19.61 10.25 2.75
CA ILE A 244 -18.42 10.20 1.87
C ILE A 244 -18.81 10.62 0.45
N SER A 245 -19.88 10.05 -0.09
CA SER A 245 -20.38 10.37 -1.43
C SER A 245 -20.72 11.87 -1.58
N GLN A 246 -21.36 12.46 -0.58
CA GLN A 246 -21.65 13.88 -0.55
C GLN A 246 -20.37 14.72 -0.55
N LEU A 247 -19.42 14.44 0.35
CA LEU A 247 -18.17 15.19 0.44
C LEU A 247 -17.33 15.11 -0.84
N LEU A 248 -17.27 13.93 -1.47
CA LEU A 248 -16.61 13.75 -2.75
C LEU A 248 -17.33 14.51 -3.87
N ARG A 249 -18.67 14.54 -3.86
CA ARG A 249 -19.44 15.28 -4.86
C ARG A 249 -19.22 16.78 -4.74
N GLU A 250 -19.27 17.31 -3.53
CA GLU A 250 -18.96 18.72 -3.25
C GLU A 250 -17.53 19.06 -3.72
N ALA A 251 -16.55 18.18 -3.48
CA ALA A 251 -15.18 18.42 -3.92
C ALA A 251 -14.99 18.38 -5.46
N VAL A 252 -15.78 17.57 -6.16
CA VAL A 252 -15.59 17.27 -7.59
C VAL A 252 -16.50 18.10 -8.51
N GLU A 253 -17.72 18.41 -8.06
CA GLU A 253 -18.78 19.03 -8.88
C GLU A 253 -19.07 20.48 -8.50
N ASP A 254 -18.82 20.90 -7.24
CA ASP A 254 -19.08 22.28 -6.82
C ASP A 254 -17.88 23.21 -7.13
N HIS A 255 -18.01 23.97 -8.22
CA HIS A 255 -17.03 25.00 -8.61
C HIS A 255 -17.15 26.31 -7.81
N THR A 256 -18.11 26.40 -6.87
CA THR A 256 -18.46 27.62 -6.12
C THR A 256 -17.35 28.11 -5.18
N HIS A 257 -16.38 27.25 -4.85
CA HIS A 257 -15.31 27.57 -3.91
C HIS A 257 -13.91 27.56 -4.51
N GLY A 258 -13.74 27.74 -5.82
CA GLY A 258 -12.40 27.93 -6.42
C GLY A 258 -11.36 26.88 -5.99
N SER A 259 -11.81 25.68 -5.59
CA SER A 259 -10.97 24.64 -5.06
C SER A 259 -10.11 24.13 -6.19
N GLN A 260 -8.81 24.37 -6.08
CA GLN A 260 -7.80 24.02 -7.09
C GLN A 260 -7.58 22.50 -7.25
N GLN A 261 -8.37 21.65 -6.57
CA GLN A 261 -8.20 20.21 -6.64
C GLN A 261 -9.10 19.59 -7.69
N GLY A 262 -8.46 18.96 -8.67
CA GLY A 262 -9.16 18.23 -9.72
C GLY A 262 -9.82 16.93 -9.19
N PRO A 263 -10.72 16.33 -9.98
CA PRO A 263 -11.38 15.06 -9.66
C PRO A 263 -10.40 13.95 -9.26
N PHE A 264 -9.20 13.97 -9.86
CA PHE A 264 -8.13 13.04 -9.56
C PHE A 264 -7.67 13.09 -8.10
N GLU A 265 -7.53 14.27 -7.47
CA GLU A 265 -7.03 14.34 -6.07
C GLU A 265 -8.00 13.70 -5.09
N SER A 266 -9.30 13.93 -5.31
CA SER A 266 -10.37 13.36 -4.48
C SER A 266 -10.49 11.85 -4.71
N TRP A 267 -10.35 11.40 -5.96
CA TRP A 267 -10.32 9.98 -6.29
C TRP A 267 -9.08 9.30 -5.72
N PHE A 268 -7.90 9.90 -5.90
CA PHE A 268 -6.62 9.36 -5.43
C PHE A 268 -6.66 9.19 -3.90
N LEU A 269 -7.13 10.19 -3.15
CA LEU A 269 -7.37 10.02 -1.71
C LEU A 269 -8.34 8.87 -1.41
N PHE A 270 -9.43 8.74 -2.16
CA PHE A 270 -10.45 7.71 -1.90
C PHE A 270 -9.94 6.29 -2.18
N VAL A 271 -9.13 6.07 -3.23
CA VAL A 271 -8.66 4.72 -3.60
C VAL A 271 -7.73 4.09 -2.57
N HIS A 272 -7.06 4.89 -1.73
CA HIS A 272 -6.29 4.40 -0.58
C HIS A 272 -7.15 3.56 0.38
N PHE A 273 -8.43 3.90 0.49
CA PHE A 273 -9.36 3.31 1.45
C PHE A 273 -10.36 2.39 0.75
N GLY A 274 -9.86 1.43 -0.04
CA GLY A 274 -10.65 0.51 -0.85
C GLY A 274 -11.78 -0.21 -0.09
N GLY A 275 -11.62 -0.47 1.21
CA GLY A 275 -12.65 -1.11 2.04
C GLY A 275 -14.02 -0.38 2.04
N TRP A 276 -14.04 0.94 1.81
CA TRP A 276 -15.30 1.68 1.66
C TRP A 276 -16.05 1.34 0.37
N VAL A 277 -15.33 0.98 -0.70
CA VAL A 277 -15.92 0.57 -1.98
C VAL A 277 -16.56 -0.80 -1.83
N ASP A 278 -15.90 -1.72 -1.13
CA ASP A 278 -16.46 -3.04 -0.84
C ASP A 278 -17.71 -2.94 0.01
N LEU A 279 -17.66 -2.09 1.05
CA LEU A 279 -18.82 -1.80 1.88
C LEU A 279 -19.97 -1.22 1.04
N ALA A 280 -19.67 -0.33 0.08
CA ALA A 280 -20.67 0.22 -0.83
C ALA A 280 -21.32 -0.86 -1.71
N VAL A 281 -20.52 -1.77 -2.28
CA VAL A 281 -21.02 -2.90 -3.07
C VAL A 281 -21.87 -3.85 -2.20
N GLU A 282 -21.42 -4.17 -0.98
CA GLU A 282 -22.17 -4.99 -0.02
C GLU A 282 -23.54 -4.37 0.32
N GLN A 283 -23.58 -3.07 0.64
CA GLN A 283 -24.81 -2.36 0.98
C GLN A 283 -25.79 -2.28 -0.20
N LEU A 284 -25.26 -2.22 -1.41
CA LEU A 284 -26.03 -2.13 -2.64
C LEU A 284 -26.70 -3.47 -2.99
N LEU A 285 -25.99 -4.60 -2.82
CA LEU A 285 -26.52 -5.94 -3.09
C LEU A 285 -27.48 -6.47 -2.00
N ARG A 286 -27.34 -5.99 -0.75
CA ARG A 286 -28.20 -6.43 0.38
C ARG A 286 -29.54 -5.70 0.48
N LYS A 287 -29.73 -4.58 -0.20
CA LYS A 287 -30.95 -3.77 -0.05
C LYS A 287 -32.10 -4.33 -0.90
N GLU A 288 -33.23 -4.58 -0.25
CA GLU A 288 -34.49 -4.95 -0.92
C GLU A 288 -35.21 -3.74 -1.55
N ALA A 289 -34.84 -2.53 -1.13
CA ALA A 289 -35.40 -1.25 -1.57
C ALA A 289 -34.53 -0.57 -2.64
N GLU A 290 -35.07 0.49 -3.23
CA GLU A 290 -34.39 1.28 -4.26
C GLU A 290 -32.98 1.74 -3.81
N PRO A 291 -31.92 1.55 -4.64
CA PRO A 291 -30.57 1.92 -4.28
C PRO A 291 -30.44 3.44 -4.14
N PRO A 292 -29.90 3.95 -3.00
CA PRO A 292 -29.67 5.38 -2.81
C PRO A 292 -28.78 5.97 -3.92
N ALA A 293 -29.17 7.11 -4.47
CA ALA A 293 -28.42 7.80 -5.52
C ALA A 293 -26.96 8.13 -5.11
N GLY A 294 -26.71 8.39 -3.83
CA GLY A 294 -25.36 8.61 -3.30
C GLY A 294 -24.45 7.39 -3.45
N LEU A 295 -24.96 6.17 -3.24
CA LEU A 295 -24.15 4.95 -3.41
C LEU A 295 -23.83 4.68 -4.88
N LEU A 296 -24.81 4.85 -5.76
CA LEU A 296 -24.61 4.71 -7.21
C LEU A 296 -23.54 5.69 -7.70
N TRP A 297 -23.63 6.95 -7.26
CA TRP A 297 -22.64 7.96 -7.60
C TRP A 297 -21.23 7.60 -7.11
N LEU A 298 -21.11 7.10 -5.87
CA LEU A 298 -19.82 6.72 -5.28
C LEU A 298 -19.12 5.62 -6.08
N LEU A 299 -19.86 4.58 -6.46
CA LEU A 299 -19.32 3.48 -7.27
C LEU A 299 -18.96 3.96 -8.68
N VAL A 300 -19.83 4.71 -9.35
CA VAL A 300 -19.51 5.26 -10.68
C VAL A 300 -18.27 6.14 -10.62
N PHE A 301 -18.12 6.98 -9.59
CA PHE A 301 -16.95 7.83 -9.41
C PHE A 301 -15.67 7.02 -9.19
N TYR A 302 -15.73 5.94 -8.40
CA TYR A 302 -14.56 5.08 -8.18
C TYR A 302 -14.04 4.42 -9.46
N TYR A 303 -14.94 3.88 -10.28
CA TYR A 303 -14.61 3.16 -11.51
C TYR A 303 -14.46 4.06 -12.76
N SER A 304 -14.85 5.33 -12.67
CA SER A 304 -14.78 6.30 -13.77
C SER A 304 -14.57 7.73 -13.24
N PRO A 305 -13.42 8.03 -12.59
CA PRO A 305 -13.20 9.30 -11.90
C PRO A 305 -13.13 10.52 -12.82
N GLN A 306 -12.71 10.31 -14.08
CA GLN A 306 -12.58 11.37 -15.08
C GLN A 306 -13.91 11.75 -15.73
N ASP A 307 -14.98 10.98 -15.50
CA ASP A 307 -16.28 11.27 -16.08
C ASP A 307 -16.87 12.55 -15.46
N GLY A 308 -17.22 13.51 -16.31
CA GLY A 308 -17.94 14.72 -15.92
C GLY A 308 -19.36 14.41 -15.43
N SER A 309 -19.99 15.40 -14.79
CA SER A 309 -21.30 15.25 -14.13
C SER A 309 -22.39 14.65 -15.03
N GLN A 310 -22.50 15.07 -16.29
CA GLN A 310 -23.48 14.54 -17.24
C GLN A 310 -23.29 13.06 -17.53
N ARG A 311 -22.05 12.64 -17.84
CA ARG A 311 -21.72 11.24 -18.12
C ARG A 311 -21.92 10.37 -16.88
N ARG A 312 -21.56 10.89 -15.70
CA ARG A 312 -21.77 10.23 -14.41
C ARG A 312 -23.25 9.98 -14.12
N VAL A 313 -24.12 10.96 -14.35
CA VAL A 313 -25.59 10.80 -14.20
C VAL A 313 -26.11 9.69 -15.12
N GLN A 314 -25.63 9.64 -16.37
CA GLN A 314 -26.00 8.57 -17.29
C GLN A 314 -25.53 7.20 -16.78
N SER A 315 -24.26 7.06 -16.39
CA SER A 315 -23.70 5.82 -15.84
C SER A 315 -24.46 5.35 -14.59
N MET A 316 -24.94 6.27 -13.75
CA MET A 316 -25.78 5.92 -12.59
C MET A 316 -27.14 5.34 -13.00
N VAL A 317 -27.77 5.85 -14.05
CA VAL A 317 -29.04 5.32 -14.56
C VAL A 317 -28.83 3.91 -15.11
N GLU A 318 -27.80 3.72 -15.91
CA GLU A 318 -27.48 2.40 -16.48
C GLU A 318 -27.12 1.39 -15.38
N LEU A 319 -26.34 1.80 -14.36
CA LEU A 319 -26.01 0.99 -13.20
C LEU A 319 -27.26 0.56 -12.43
N LYS A 320 -28.21 1.49 -12.23
CA LYS A 320 -29.48 1.19 -11.58
C LYS A 320 -30.30 0.16 -12.38
N VAL A 321 -30.34 0.30 -13.70
CA VAL A 321 -31.03 -0.66 -14.58
C VAL A 321 -30.36 -2.04 -14.55
N LEU A 322 -29.03 -2.10 -14.54
CA LEU A 322 -28.28 -3.34 -14.36
C LEU A 322 -28.62 -4.00 -13.02
N LEU A 323 -28.55 -3.25 -11.92
CA LEU A 323 -28.86 -3.77 -10.59
C LEU A 323 -30.28 -4.33 -10.48
N ASN A 324 -31.26 -3.59 -11.00
CA ASN A 324 -32.65 -4.07 -11.01
C ASN A 324 -32.80 -5.37 -11.80
N ARG A 325 -32.10 -5.53 -12.94
CA ARG A 325 -32.09 -6.77 -13.71
C ARG A 325 -31.48 -7.92 -12.92
N LEU A 326 -30.32 -7.70 -12.29
CA LEU A 326 -29.64 -8.72 -11.48
C LEU A 326 -30.48 -9.14 -10.26
N LEU A 327 -31.07 -8.19 -9.55
CA LEU A 327 -31.94 -8.47 -8.40
C LEU A 327 -33.26 -9.15 -8.80
N MET A 328 -33.81 -8.84 -9.98
CA MET A 328 -34.98 -9.53 -10.52
C MET A 328 -34.65 -10.98 -10.90
N LEU A 329 -33.49 -11.23 -11.50
CA LEU A 329 -33.04 -12.60 -11.79
C LEU A 329 -32.88 -13.41 -10.52
N LEU A 330 -32.27 -12.85 -9.46
CA LEU A 330 -32.15 -13.51 -8.16
C LEU A 330 -33.49 -13.94 -7.55
N ARG A 331 -34.59 -13.29 -7.92
CA ARG A 331 -35.95 -13.61 -7.46
C ARG A 331 -36.68 -14.59 -8.38
N SER A 332 -36.09 -14.95 -9.52
CA SER A 332 -36.69 -15.78 -10.56
C SER A 332 -36.06 -17.16 -10.55
N ASP A 333 -36.83 -18.19 -10.18
CA ASP A 333 -36.39 -19.58 -10.28
C ASP A 333 -36.86 -20.22 -11.60
N PRO A 334 -36.00 -20.99 -12.31
CA PRO A 334 -34.59 -21.30 -12.02
C PRO A 334 -33.59 -20.27 -12.60
N LEU A 335 -32.54 -19.96 -11.84
CA LEU A 335 -31.39 -19.14 -12.27
C LEU A 335 -30.46 -19.91 -13.21
N SER A 336 -30.05 -19.30 -14.32
CA SER A 336 -29.02 -19.84 -15.23
C SER A 336 -27.85 -18.86 -15.42
N ALA A 337 -26.65 -19.38 -15.66
CA ALA A 337 -25.47 -18.56 -15.95
C ALA A 337 -25.65 -17.71 -17.22
N ILE A 338 -26.34 -18.26 -18.22
CA ILE A 338 -26.67 -17.58 -19.48
C ILE A 338 -27.58 -16.38 -19.23
N ASP A 339 -28.58 -16.50 -18.35
CA ASP A 339 -29.49 -15.40 -18.04
C ASP A 339 -28.79 -14.28 -17.25
N LEU A 340 -27.88 -14.63 -16.34
CA LEU A 340 -27.02 -13.66 -15.65
C LEU A 340 -26.12 -12.90 -16.63
N GLN A 341 -25.51 -13.60 -17.57
CA GLN A 341 -24.67 -12.96 -18.59
C GLN A 341 -25.50 -12.03 -19.49
N LYS A 342 -26.67 -12.46 -19.96
CA LYS A 342 -27.58 -11.61 -20.75
C LYS A 342 -28.07 -10.39 -19.97
N ALA A 343 -28.23 -10.48 -18.65
CA ALA A 343 -28.60 -9.34 -17.83
C ALA A 343 -27.44 -8.36 -17.61
N ALA A 344 -26.21 -8.87 -17.54
CA ALA A 344 -25.00 -8.08 -17.51
C ALA A 344 -24.75 -7.33 -18.83
N GLU A 345 -25.05 -7.98 -19.95
CA GLU A 345 -24.99 -7.39 -21.28
C GLU A 345 -26.11 -6.34 -21.43
N SER A 346 -25.75 -5.14 -21.89
CA SER A 346 -26.74 -4.09 -22.12
C SER A 346 -27.51 -4.40 -23.42
N PRO A 347 -28.87 -4.47 -23.42
CA PRO A 347 -29.66 -4.61 -24.64
C PRO A 347 -29.70 -3.32 -25.48
N SER A 348 -28.85 -2.34 -25.15
CA SER A 348 -28.77 -1.04 -25.80
C SER A 348 -28.40 -1.18 -27.28
N THR A 349 -29.29 -0.72 -28.15
CA THR A 349 -29.07 -0.53 -29.60
C THR A 349 -28.14 0.66 -29.89
N ASP A 350 -27.70 1.35 -28.85
CA ASP A 350 -26.81 2.51 -28.90
C ASP A 350 -25.35 2.03 -28.96
N PRO A 351 -24.51 2.52 -29.90
CA PRO A 351 -23.11 2.09 -30.08
C PRO A 351 -22.16 2.56 -28.95
N ARG A 352 -22.70 2.97 -27.80
CA ARG A 352 -21.96 3.66 -26.74
C ARG A 352 -21.53 2.67 -25.66
N PRO A 353 -20.32 2.80 -25.08
CA PRO A 353 -19.82 1.85 -24.10
C PRO A 353 -20.72 1.88 -22.85
N PRO A 354 -21.15 0.71 -22.35
CA PRO A 354 -22.02 0.58 -21.17
C PRO A 354 -21.31 1.09 -19.91
N VAL A 355 -22.03 1.16 -18.77
CA VAL A 355 -21.48 1.17 -17.39
C VAL A 355 -20.12 0.49 -17.37
N CYS A 356 -19.13 1.14 -16.73
CA CYS A 356 -17.76 0.62 -16.64
C CYS A 356 -17.77 -0.90 -16.45
N GLY A 357 -17.27 -1.64 -17.45
CA GLY A 357 -17.39 -3.10 -17.49
C GLY A 357 -16.82 -3.76 -16.23
N GLN A 358 -15.80 -3.14 -15.63
CA GLN A 358 -15.22 -3.56 -14.36
C GLN A 358 -16.23 -3.48 -13.20
N LEU A 359 -17.03 -2.41 -13.11
CA LEU A 359 -18.07 -2.29 -12.10
C LEU A 359 -19.18 -3.33 -12.31
N ALA A 360 -19.60 -3.57 -13.56
CA ALA A 360 -20.59 -4.59 -13.86
C ALA A 360 -20.10 -5.99 -13.47
N ARG A 361 -18.86 -6.35 -13.84
CA ARG A 361 -18.22 -7.61 -13.45
C ARG A 361 -18.04 -7.72 -11.94
N ARG A 362 -17.60 -6.64 -11.27
CA ARG A 362 -17.51 -6.59 -9.79
C ARG A 362 -18.83 -6.97 -9.15
N LEU A 363 -19.93 -6.37 -9.60
CA LEU A 363 -21.26 -6.63 -9.04
C LEU A 363 -21.71 -8.08 -9.27
N LEU A 364 -21.47 -8.62 -10.47
CA LEU A 364 -21.77 -10.02 -10.78
C LEU A 364 -20.98 -10.97 -9.90
N LEU A 365 -19.66 -10.78 -9.81
CA LEU A 365 -18.80 -11.65 -8.99
C LEU A 365 -19.17 -11.56 -7.50
N SER A 366 -19.45 -10.35 -7.00
CA SER A 366 -19.95 -10.17 -5.63
C SER A 366 -21.29 -10.87 -5.39
N LEU A 367 -22.19 -10.86 -6.36
CA LEU A 367 -23.48 -11.55 -6.30
C LEU A 367 -23.29 -13.08 -6.32
N LEU A 368 -22.46 -13.59 -7.23
CA LEU A 368 -22.12 -15.01 -7.32
C LEU A 368 -21.49 -15.54 -6.03
N LEU A 369 -20.63 -14.76 -5.38
CA LEU A 369 -19.96 -15.20 -4.16
C LEU A 369 -20.83 -15.02 -2.90
N TRP A 370 -21.57 -13.92 -2.77
CA TRP A 370 -22.25 -13.59 -1.51
C TRP A 370 -23.68 -14.14 -1.42
N THR A 371 -24.27 -14.59 -2.54
CA THR A 371 -25.62 -15.14 -2.60
C THR A 371 -25.57 -16.67 -2.75
N PRO A 372 -25.98 -17.45 -1.73
CA PRO A 372 -25.88 -18.92 -1.76
C PRO A 372 -26.58 -19.57 -2.95
N GLU A 373 -27.71 -19.01 -3.38
CA GLU A 373 -28.51 -19.49 -4.51
C GLU A 373 -27.73 -19.45 -5.83
N CYS A 374 -26.72 -18.58 -5.93
CA CYS A 374 -25.88 -18.44 -7.12
C CYS A 374 -24.65 -19.36 -7.11
N HIS A 375 -24.32 -20.01 -5.98
CA HIS A 375 -23.10 -20.82 -5.86
C HIS A 375 -23.07 -21.98 -6.87
N ALA A 376 -24.24 -22.55 -7.18
CA ALA A 376 -24.38 -23.66 -8.13
C ALA A 376 -24.02 -23.28 -9.58
N ILE A 377 -24.19 -22.00 -9.95
CA ILE A 377 -23.94 -21.49 -11.32
C ILE A 377 -22.69 -20.63 -11.41
N ALA A 378 -21.99 -20.38 -10.29
CA ALA A 378 -20.87 -19.47 -10.21
C ALA A 378 -19.71 -19.87 -11.14
N TRP A 379 -19.41 -21.17 -11.23
CA TRP A 379 -18.35 -21.67 -12.12
C TRP A 379 -18.66 -21.43 -13.60
N GLU A 380 -19.88 -21.76 -14.04
CA GLU A 380 -20.31 -21.55 -15.42
C GLU A 380 -20.35 -20.05 -15.77
N ALA A 381 -20.86 -19.21 -14.86
CA ALA A 381 -20.87 -17.77 -15.05
C ALA A 381 -19.45 -17.17 -15.14
N VAL A 382 -18.54 -17.59 -14.26
CA VAL A 382 -17.15 -17.10 -14.25
C VAL A 382 -16.39 -17.53 -15.50
N THR A 383 -16.55 -18.78 -15.94
CA THR A 383 -15.93 -19.28 -17.18
C THR A 383 -16.44 -18.55 -18.43
N HIS A 384 -17.74 -18.22 -18.47
CA HIS A 384 -18.29 -17.37 -19.53
C HIS A 384 -17.76 -15.93 -19.48
N MET A 385 -17.55 -15.37 -18.28
CA MET A 385 -16.99 -14.04 -18.10
C MET A 385 -15.50 -13.97 -18.48
N ALA A 386 -14.72 -15.04 -18.27
CA ALA A 386 -13.27 -15.13 -18.51
C ALA A 386 -12.89 -15.30 -20.01
N HIS A 387 -13.50 -14.50 -20.88
CA HIS A 387 -13.36 -14.59 -22.34
C HIS A 387 -12.11 -13.89 -22.92
N THR A 388 -11.40 -13.09 -22.12
CA THR A 388 -10.14 -12.43 -22.51
C THR A 388 -9.16 -12.46 -21.34
N ASP A 389 -7.86 -12.49 -21.64
CA ASP A 389 -6.79 -12.51 -20.62
C ASP A 389 -6.91 -11.35 -19.62
N ALA A 390 -7.28 -10.15 -20.09
CA ALA A 390 -7.48 -8.98 -19.24
C ALA A 390 -8.65 -9.16 -18.26
N VAL A 391 -9.77 -9.74 -18.71
CA VAL A 391 -10.92 -10.01 -17.84
C VAL A 391 -10.63 -11.18 -16.89
N THR A 392 -9.93 -12.21 -17.35
CA THR A 392 -9.48 -13.31 -16.49
C THR A 392 -8.59 -12.77 -15.37
N HIS A 393 -7.64 -11.88 -15.69
CA HIS A 393 -6.76 -11.26 -14.69
C HIS A 393 -7.55 -10.44 -13.65
N GLU A 394 -8.55 -9.68 -14.09
CA GLU A 394 -9.46 -8.93 -13.21
C GLU A 394 -10.26 -9.86 -12.27
N ILE A 395 -10.78 -10.98 -12.80
CA ILE A 395 -11.51 -11.97 -12.01
C ILE A 395 -10.58 -12.61 -10.97
N LEU A 396 -9.37 -13.01 -11.35
CA LEU A 396 -8.38 -13.55 -10.42
C LEU A 396 -8.08 -12.57 -9.29
N GLY A 397 -7.84 -11.29 -9.61
CA GLY A 397 -7.62 -10.24 -8.62
C GLY A 397 -8.82 -10.03 -7.68
N PHE A 398 -10.06 -10.11 -8.20
CA PHE A 398 -11.27 -10.05 -7.38
C PHE A 398 -11.37 -11.21 -6.39
N LEU A 399 -11.11 -12.43 -6.85
CA LEU A 399 -11.20 -13.64 -6.03
C LEU A 399 -10.12 -13.61 -4.93
N ASP A 400 -8.89 -13.23 -5.28
CA ASP A 400 -7.80 -13.03 -4.31
C ASP A 400 -8.16 -11.97 -3.27
N GLN A 401 -8.77 -10.85 -3.69
CA GLN A 401 -9.26 -9.83 -2.76
C GLN A 401 -10.36 -10.33 -1.83
N THR A 402 -11.24 -11.18 -2.33
CA THR A 402 -12.29 -11.80 -1.52
C THR A 402 -11.68 -12.75 -0.48
N LEU A 403 -10.71 -13.57 -0.87
CA LEU A 403 -9.99 -14.45 0.06
C LEU A 403 -9.19 -13.67 1.10
N TYR A 404 -8.49 -12.62 0.68
CA TYR A 404 -7.68 -11.78 1.56
C TYR A 404 -8.50 -11.14 2.68
N ARG A 405 -9.68 -10.63 2.36
CA ARG A 405 -10.57 -9.93 3.31
C ARG A 405 -11.55 -10.83 4.04
N SER A 406 -11.56 -12.12 3.71
CA SER A 406 -12.56 -13.06 4.20
C SER A 406 -12.49 -13.32 5.70
N ASP A 407 -11.49 -12.83 6.44
CA ASP A 407 -11.47 -12.94 7.91
C ASP A 407 -12.66 -12.24 8.57
N HIS A 408 -13.35 -11.29 7.89
CA HIS A 408 -14.42 -10.50 8.52
C HIS A 408 -15.72 -10.31 7.71
N LEU A 409 -15.76 -10.64 6.41
CA LEU A 409 -16.88 -10.22 5.53
C LEU A 409 -17.59 -11.34 4.75
N CYS A 410 -16.99 -12.54 4.62
CA CYS A 410 -17.54 -13.62 3.81
C CYS A 410 -17.99 -14.81 4.67
N VAL A 411 -19.14 -15.39 4.32
CA VAL A 411 -19.57 -16.69 4.84
C VAL A 411 -18.54 -17.74 4.41
N GLU A 412 -18.22 -18.72 5.25
CA GLU A 412 -17.24 -19.78 4.97
C GLU A 412 -17.41 -20.42 3.58
N ALA A 413 -18.66 -20.56 3.13
CA ALA A 413 -19.02 -21.08 1.81
C ALA A 413 -18.49 -20.21 0.66
N SER A 414 -18.59 -18.89 0.76
CA SER A 414 -18.10 -17.94 -0.25
C SER A 414 -16.57 -17.95 -0.34
N ARG A 415 -15.88 -18.13 0.79
CA ARG A 415 -14.41 -18.28 0.83
C ARG A 415 -14.00 -19.56 0.14
N LYS A 416 -14.67 -20.67 0.45
CA LYS A 416 -14.41 -21.96 -0.19
C LYS A 416 -14.61 -21.89 -1.71
N LEU A 417 -15.74 -21.33 -2.15
CA LEU A 417 -16.05 -21.15 -3.57
C LEU A 417 -15.01 -20.28 -4.29
N ALA A 418 -14.58 -19.16 -3.69
CA ALA A 418 -13.54 -18.32 -4.27
C ALA A 418 -12.20 -19.05 -4.42
N GLY A 419 -11.84 -19.88 -3.44
CA GLY A 419 -10.64 -20.71 -3.49
C GLY A 419 -10.71 -21.80 -4.57
N GLU A 420 -11.87 -22.45 -4.75
CA GLU A 420 -12.10 -23.43 -5.81
C GLU A 420 -12.01 -22.78 -7.20
N LEU A 421 -12.64 -21.62 -7.40
CA LEU A 421 -12.59 -20.87 -8.65
C LEU A 421 -11.15 -20.42 -9.01
N LEU A 422 -10.35 -20.02 -8.02
CA LEU A 422 -8.95 -19.63 -8.22
C LEU A 422 -8.02 -20.81 -8.58
N GLN A 423 -8.38 -22.04 -8.25
CA GLN A 423 -7.56 -23.21 -8.61
C GLN A 423 -7.79 -23.65 -10.06
N GLU A 424 -8.99 -23.39 -10.58
CA GLU A 424 -9.43 -23.83 -11.91
C GLU A 424 -9.18 -22.80 -13.02
N LEU A 425 -9.06 -21.50 -12.66
CA LEU A 425 -8.66 -20.40 -13.53
C LEU A 425 -7.13 -20.20 -13.53
#